data_AF-A0A430RCR6-F1
#
_entry.id   AF-A0A430RCR6-F1
#
_cell.length_a   1.000
_cell.length_b   1.000
_cell.length_c   1.000
_cell.angle_alpha   90.00
_cell.angle_beta   90.00
_cell.angle_gamma   90.00
#
_symmetry.space_group_name_H-M   'P 1'
#
loop_
_entity.id
_entity.type
_entity.pdbx_description
1 polymer ?
#
loop_
_entity_poly.entity_id
_entity_poly.type
_entity_poly.pdbx_seq_one_letter_code
_entity_poly.pdbx_strand_id
1 'polypeptide(L)'
;MVVATFSLVAQDPETGDLGVAVASKFLAVGSVVPFARAGVGAIATQSYANPRFGPQGLALLEQGASPEGVLEAFRRTDPGLERRQFGLVSARGEALTFTGGECHPWV
;
A
#
# COMPACT_ATOMS: atom_id res chain seq x y z
N MET A 1 -1.95 -11.82 -23.17
CA MET A 1 -1.05 -10.69 -22.84
C MET A 1 -1.24 -10.39 -21.37
N VAL A 2 -0.21 -10.59 -20.55
CA VAL A 2 -0.30 -10.40 -19.09
C VAL A 2 -0.32 -8.89 -18.79
N VAL A 3 -1.35 -8.42 -18.09
CA VAL A 3 -1.37 -7.09 -17.49
C VAL A 3 -1.09 -7.31 -16.01
N ALA A 4 0.11 -6.94 -15.56
CA ALA A 4 0.52 -7.05 -14.16
C ALA A 4 0.99 -5.68 -13.65
N THR A 5 0.84 -5.48 -12.35
CA THR A 5 1.39 -4.33 -11.63
C THR A 5 2.26 -4.86 -10.52
N PHE A 6 3.50 -4.37 -10.47
CA PHE A 6 4.45 -4.68 -9.40
C PHE A 6 4.74 -3.40 -8.64
N SER A 7 4.75 -3.47 -7.31
CA SER A 7 5.16 -2.35 -6.47
C SER A 7 5.97 -2.82 -5.27
N LEU A 8 6.75 -1.90 -4.72
CA LEU A 8 7.58 -2.09 -3.54
C LEU A 8 7.40 -0.88 -2.63
N VAL A 9 7.28 -1.14 -1.33
CA VAL A 9 7.42 -0.13 -0.27
C VAL A 9 8.62 -0.52 0.60
N ALA A 10 9.42 0.45 1.01
CA ALA A 10 10.60 0.20 1.82
C ALA A 10 10.85 1.33 2.82
N GLN A 11 11.45 0.95 3.95
CA GLN A 11 12.02 1.86 4.94
C GLN A 11 13.49 1.49 5.10
N ASP A 12 14.38 2.49 5.01
CA ASP A 12 15.81 2.31 5.25
C ASP A 12 16.10 2.52 6.74
N PRO A 13 16.54 1.50 7.49
CA PRO A 13 16.80 1.61 8.93
C PRO A 13 18.01 2.49 9.27
N GLU A 14 18.95 2.71 8.35
CA GLU A 14 20.14 3.54 8.60
C GLU A 14 19.81 5.03 8.50
N THR A 15 19.00 5.42 7.51
CA THR A 15 18.67 6.81 7.22
C THR A 15 17.28 7.25 7.72
N GLY A 16 16.36 6.30 7.89
CA GLY A 16 14.95 6.56 8.13
C GLY A 16 14.15 6.86 6.86
N ASP A 17 14.75 6.78 5.67
CA ASP A 17 14.10 7.10 4.42
C ASP A 17 12.96 6.12 4.09
N LEU A 18 11.91 6.65 3.45
CA LEU A 18 10.72 5.91 3.05
C LEU A 18 10.53 6.01 1.54
N GLY A 19 10.38 4.87 0.87
CA GLY A 19 10.31 4.80 -0.58
C GLY A 19 9.13 3.96 -1.09
N VAL A 20 8.62 4.34 -2.26
CA VAL A 20 7.68 3.52 -3.05
C VAL A 20 8.14 3.48 -4.50
N ALA A 21 8.13 2.28 -5.09
CA ALA A 21 8.35 2.07 -6.52
C ALA A 21 7.18 1.29 -7.12
N VAL A 22 6.80 1.59 -8.36
CA VAL A 22 5.74 0.87 -9.08
C VAL A 22 6.04 0.78 -10.57
N ALA A 23 5.73 -0.37 -11.17
CA ALA A 23 5.74 -0.60 -12.61
C ALA A 23 4.42 -1.24 -13.05
N SER A 24 3.81 -0.73 -14.12
CA SER A 24 2.55 -1.24 -14.64
C SER A 24 2.37 -0.90 -16.12
N LYS A 25 1.54 -1.69 -16.80
CA LYS A 25 0.99 -1.31 -18.12
C LYS A 25 -0.16 -0.29 -18.01
N PHE A 26 -0.62 0.00 -16.80
CA PHE A 26 -1.58 1.08 -16.54
C PHE A 26 -0.92 2.45 -16.75
N LEU A 27 -1.60 3.32 -17.50
CA LEU A 27 -1.10 4.66 -17.81
C LEU A 27 -1.02 5.52 -16.54
N ALA A 28 0.09 6.25 -16.39
CA ALA A 28 0.31 7.16 -15.26
C ALA A 28 0.12 6.51 -13.88
N VAL A 29 0.53 5.24 -13.71
CA VAL A 29 0.39 4.46 -12.47
C VAL A 29 0.93 5.18 -11.22
N GLY A 30 1.96 6.03 -11.38
CA GLY A 30 2.52 6.85 -10.30
C GLY A 30 1.55 7.86 -9.68
N SER A 31 0.42 8.15 -10.32
CA SER A 31 -0.64 9.01 -9.76
C SER A 31 -1.64 8.26 -8.87
N VAL A 32 -1.63 6.92 -8.92
CA VAL A 32 -2.63 6.07 -8.27
C VAL A 32 -2.03 5.20 -7.17
N VAL A 33 -0.87 4.60 -7.43
CA VAL A 33 -0.32 3.55 -6.56
C VAL A 33 0.50 4.11 -5.40
N PRO A 34 1.49 5.00 -5.60
CA PRO A 34 2.46 5.33 -4.56
C PRO A 34 2.01 6.47 -3.65
N PHE A 35 2.13 6.27 -2.34
CA PHE A 35 1.94 7.29 -1.31
C PHE A 35 3.04 7.16 -0.26
N ALA A 36 3.65 8.27 0.14
CA ALA A 36 4.64 8.28 1.22
C ALA A 36 4.53 9.58 2.02
N ARG A 37 4.87 9.50 3.32
CA ARG A 37 5.01 10.65 4.20
C ARG A 37 6.20 10.43 5.11
N ALA A 38 7.15 11.36 5.06
CA ALA A 38 8.38 11.33 5.86
C ALA A 38 8.06 11.18 7.36
N GLY A 39 8.81 10.31 8.05
CA GLY A 39 8.62 10.02 9.47
C GLY A 39 7.33 9.26 9.83
N VAL A 40 6.48 8.91 8.85
CA VAL A 40 5.20 8.23 9.08
C VAL A 40 5.15 6.85 8.42
N GLY A 41 5.33 6.79 7.10
CA GLY A 41 5.29 5.51 6.37
C GLY A 41 5.13 5.66 4.86
N ALA A 42 5.02 4.52 4.19
CA ALA A 42 4.82 4.41 2.75
C ALA A 42 3.79 3.32 2.43
N ILE A 43 2.94 3.56 1.41
CA ILE A 43 1.84 2.69 1.01
C ILE A 43 1.79 2.61 -0.52
N ALA A 44 1.62 1.39 -1.04
CA ALA A 44 1.32 1.13 -2.45
C ALA A 44 -0.04 0.42 -2.54
N THR A 45 -1.03 1.03 -3.23
CA THR A 45 -2.35 0.41 -3.49
C THR A 45 -2.50 0.03 -4.97
N GLN A 46 -2.88 -1.21 -5.26
CA GLN A 46 -2.94 -1.76 -6.61
C GLN A 46 -4.09 -2.78 -6.78
N SER A 47 -4.09 -3.54 -7.88
CA SER A 47 -5.23 -4.35 -8.36
C SER A 47 -6.45 -3.45 -8.66
N TYR A 48 -7.64 -3.74 -8.12
CA TYR A 48 -8.73 -2.77 -8.09
C TYR A 48 -8.40 -1.67 -7.08
N ALA A 49 -7.44 -0.80 -7.44
CA ALA A 49 -6.84 0.17 -6.55
C ALA A 49 -7.91 1.08 -5.91
N ASN A 50 -7.70 1.43 -4.65
CA ASN A 50 -8.51 2.40 -3.94
C ASN A 50 -7.58 3.54 -3.50
N PRO A 51 -7.51 4.66 -4.25
CA PRO A 51 -6.58 5.77 -3.96
C PRO A 51 -6.76 6.37 -2.56
N ARG A 52 -7.90 6.13 -1.89
CA ARG A 52 -8.14 6.59 -0.52
C ARG A 52 -7.26 5.86 0.50
N PHE A 53 -6.81 4.63 0.21
CA PHE A 53 -5.97 3.84 1.12
C PHE A 53 -4.64 4.53 1.41
N GLY A 54 -4.08 5.27 0.45
CA GLY A 54 -2.85 6.04 0.65
C GLY A 54 -2.97 7.06 1.78
N PRO A 55 -3.78 8.13 1.62
CA PRO A 55 -3.95 9.14 2.66
C PRO A 55 -4.53 8.59 3.97
N GLN A 56 -5.47 7.63 3.91
CA GLN A 56 -6.09 7.06 5.11
C GLN A 56 -5.11 6.19 5.90
N GLY A 57 -4.37 5.32 5.23
CA GLY A 57 -3.37 4.47 5.89
C GLY A 57 -2.25 5.30 6.49
N LEU A 58 -1.75 6.32 5.78
CA LEU A 58 -0.75 7.24 6.34
C LEU A 58 -1.28 8.00 7.57
N ALA A 59 -2.53 8.43 7.56
CA ALA A 59 -3.14 9.08 8.73
C ALA A 59 -3.27 8.13 9.94
N LEU A 60 -3.56 6.86 9.70
CA LEU A 60 -3.62 5.85 10.76
C LEU A 60 -2.22 5.53 11.34
N LEU A 61 -1.21 5.40 10.47
CA LEU A 61 0.18 5.21 10.89
C LEU A 61 0.68 6.41 11.71
N GLU A 62 0.33 7.63 11.31
CA GLU A 62 0.67 8.86 12.05
C GLU A 62 0.02 8.89 13.45
N GLN A 63 -1.17 8.30 13.60
CA GLN A 63 -1.84 8.12 14.89
C GLN A 63 -1.26 6.95 15.72
N GLY A 64 -0.24 6.26 15.21
CA GLY A 64 0.44 5.16 15.90
C GLY A 64 -0.20 3.79 15.70
N ALA A 65 -1.09 3.62 14.72
CA ALA A 65 -1.59 2.30 14.35
C ALA A 65 -0.46 1.43 13.79
N SER A 66 -0.48 0.12 14.11
CA SER A 66 0.39 -0.85 13.43
C SER A 66 -0.13 -1.12 12.01
N PRO A 67 0.70 -1.70 11.11
CA PRO A 67 0.26 -2.17 9.80
C PRO A 67 -0.98 -3.07 9.83
N GLU A 68 -1.09 -3.96 10.81
CA GLU A 68 -2.27 -4.82 11.02
C GLU A 68 -3.49 -3.99 11.43
N GLY A 69 -3.30 -2.99 12.28
CA GLY A 69 -4.34 -2.03 12.63
C GLY A 69 -4.89 -1.27 11.42
N VAL A 70 -4.02 -0.92 10.47
CA VAL A 70 -4.42 -0.32 9.19
C VAL A 70 -5.24 -1.30 8.34
N LEU A 71 -4.81 -2.56 8.23
CA LEU A 71 -5.56 -3.61 7.52
C LEU A 71 -6.96 -3.80 8.12
N GLU A 72 -7.07 -3.88 9.44
CA GLU A 72 -8.36 -4.07 10.11
C GLU A 72 -9.28 -2.85 9.98
N ALA A 73 -8.72 -1.64 9.94
CA ALA A 73 -9.48 -0.45 9.59
C ALA A 73 -10.03 -0.55 8.16
N PHE A 74 -9.19 -0.90 7.18
CA PHE A 74 -9.63 -1.07 5.79
C PHE A 74 -10.68 -2.17 5.63
N ARG A 75 -10.53 -3.30 6.34
CA ARG A 75 -11.51 -4.39 6.38
C ARG A 75 -12.88 -3.93 6.83
N ARG A 76 -12.94 -3.02 7.81
CA ARG A 76 -14.20 -2.46 8.30
C ARG A 76 -14.82 -1.44 7.35
N THR A 77 -14.02 -0.76 6.54
CA THR A 77 -14.49 0.40 5.74
C THR A 77 -14.59 0.16 4.24
N ASP A 78 -13.94 -0.87 3.69
CA ASP A 78 -14.00 -1.20 2.25
C ASP A 78 -14.66 -2.56 2.05
N PRO A 79 -15.97 -2.61 1.69
CA PRO A 79 -16.66 -3.87 1.40
C PRO A 79 -16.09 -4.59 0.16
N GLY A 80 -15.27 -3.92 -0.64
CA GLY A 80 -14.56 -4.51 -1.77
C GLY A 80 -13.13 -4.95 -1.44
N LEU A 81 -12.76 -5.09 -0.16
CA LEU A 81 -11.39 -5.38 0.26
C LEU A 81 -10.79 -6.60 -0.47
N GLU A 82 -11.58 -7.64 -0.72
CA GLU A 82 -11.10 -8.86 -1.39
C GLU A 82 -10.65 -8.65 -2.85
N ARG A 83 -10.99 -7.52 -3.47
CA ARG A 83 -10.48 -7.11 -4.81
C ARG A 83 -9.26 -6.21 -4.73
N ARG A 84 -8.83 -5.82 -3.53
CA ARG A 84 -7.71 -4.90 -3.30
C ARG A 84 -6.41 -5.68 -3.11
N GLN A 85 -5.33 -5.04 -3.52
CA GLN A 85 -3.99 -5.45 -3.16
C GLN A 85 -3.22 -4.22 -2.71
N PHE A 86 -2.50 -4.31 -1.59
CA PHE A 86 -1.67 -3.21 -1.12
C PHE A 86 -0.52 -3.70 -0.25
N GLY A 87 0.56 -2.93 -0.24
CA GLY A 87 1.69 -3.09 0.66
C GLY A 87 1.92 -1.79 1.42
N LEU A 88 2.37 -1.89 2.66
CA LEU A 88 2.76 -0.72 3.45
C LEU A 88 3.93 -1.01 4.38
N VAL A 89 4.67 0.05 4.72
CA VAL A 89 5.72 0.06 5.74
C VAL A 89 5.56 1.30 6.62
N SER A 90 5.65 1.14 7.94
CA SER A 90 5.69 2.24 8.89
C SER A 90 7.10 2.83 8.98
N ALA A 91 7.24 4.06 9.45
CA ALA A 91 8.55 4.66 9.73
C ALA A 91 9.36 3.92 10.79
N ARG A 92 8.73 2.99 11.54
CA ARG A 92 9.39 2.11 12.52
C ARG A 92 9.91 0.81 11.90
N GLY A 93 9.73 0.61 10.59
CA GLY A 93 10.14 -0.58 9.87
C GLY A 93 9.15 -1.75 9.92
N GLU A 94 7.97 -1.55 10.52
CA GLU A 94 6.91 -2.57 10.52
C GLU A 94 6.23 -2.59 9.15
N ALA A 95 6.04 -3.76 8.55
CA ALA A 95 5.50 -3.87 7.19
C ALA A 95 4.38 -4.91 7.11
N LEU A 96 3.45 -4.68 6.17
CA LEU A 96 2.38 -5.61 5.85
C LEU A 96 2.08 -5.59 4.36
N THR A 97 1.73 -6.75 3.82
CA THR A 97 1.17 -6.90 2.48
C THR A 97 -0.17 -7.62 2.58
N PHE A 98 -1.14 -7.15 1.80
CA PHE A 98 -2.45 -7.78 1.67
C PHE A 98 -2.76 -8.02 0.18
N THR A 99 -3.25 -9.21 -0.12
CA THR A 99 -3.83 -9.57 -1.43
C THR A 99 -5.17 -10.22 -1.16
N GLY A 100 -6.25 -9.58 -1.59
CA GLY A 100 -7.58 -10.14 -1.45
C GLY A 100 -7.82 -11.33 -2.40
N GLY A 101 -8.70 -12.25 -2.00
CA GLY A 101 -8.94 -13.50 -2.71
C GLY A 101 -9.58 -13.37 -4.10
N GLU A 102 -10.14 -12.19 -4.41
CA GLU A 102 -10.73 -11.88 -5.73
C GLU A 102 -9.75 -11.11 -6.65
N CYS A 103 -8.50 -10.91 -6.22
CA CYS A 103 -7.46 -10.37 -7.10
C CYS A 103 -7.09 -11.37 -8.20
N HIS A 104 -6.66 -10.84 -9.35
CA HIS A 104 -6.13 -11.70 -10.40
C HIS A 104 -4.89 -12.47 -9.90
N PRO A 105 -4.78 -13.77 -10.21
CA PRO A 105 -3.62 -14.56 -9.80
C PRO A 105 -2.33 -13.95 -10.34
N TRP A 106 -1.28 -14.02 -9.52
CA TRP A 106 0.05 -13.59 -9.88
C TRP A 106 0.54 -14.34 -11.12
N VAL A 107 0.99 -13.60 -12.13
CA VAL A 107 1.77 -14.08 -13.29
C VAL A 107 2.94 -13.13 -13.52
#